data_AF-A0AAW7G0W2-F1
#
_entry.id   AF-A0AAW7G0W2-F1
#
_cell.length_a   1.000
_cell.length_b   1.000
_cell.length_c   1.000
_cell.angle_alpha   90.00
_cell.angle_beta   90.00
_cell.angle_gamma   90.00
#
_symmetry.space_group_name_H-M   'P 1'
#
loop_
_entity.id
_entity.type
_entity.pdbx_description
1 polymer ?
#
loop_
_entity_poly.entity_id
_entity_poly.type
_entity_poly.pdbx_seq_one_letter_code
_entity_poly.pdbx_strand_id
1 'polypeptide(L)'
;MLSTEDRDALYEKQRIAAQRQRERQKTKLADPAYRQHQQEKRQAAAQRSAEKRLARIRSPEYQEAQREKQRIKRQESAQKPRTTLTVTKPRKTSTRGLKGRTPTADERRVMDALAKLPCTACWLHKHHQPIVSLHHVNGRTAAGAHMDVLPLCRWHHQDAASKADREQYPWLVPVHASGNVGGKAEFTRLNASEEDLLLMAYKQAGITREGR
;
A
#
# COMPACT_ATOMS: atom_id res chain seq x y z
N MET A 1 -30.05 -47.51 14.43
CA MET A 1 -29.07 -46.77 13.60
C MET A 1 -29.68 -46.67 12.20
N LEU A 2 -29.80 -45.46 11.62
CA LEU A 2 -30.34 -45.30 10.26
C LEU A 2 -29.44 -46.03 9.26
N SER A 3 -30.05 -46.73 8.30
CA SER A 3 -29.30 -47.40 7.24
C SER A 3 -28.52 -46.36 6.41
N THR A 4 -27.47 -46.80 5.72
CA THR A 4 -26.70 -45.94 4.81
C THR A 4 -27.59 -45.32 3.74
N GLU A 5 -28.56 -46.09 3.23
CA GLU A 5 -29.53 -45.64 2.22
C GLU A 5 -30.48 -44.56 2.74
N ASP A 6 -30.95 -44.68 4.00
CA ASP A 6 -31.81 -43.67 4.63
C ASP A 6 -31.06 -42.34 4.86
N ARG A 7 -29.77 -42.42 5.20
CA ARG A 7 -28.91 -41.24 5.37
C ARG A 7 -28.69 -40.53 4.04
N ASP A 8 -28.39 -41.28 2.99
CA ASP A 8 -28.15 -40.73 1.65
C ASP A 8 -29.42 -40.08 1.08
N ALA A 9 -30.59 -40.68 1.29
CA ALA A 9 -31.88 -40.10 0.92
C ALA A 9 -32.19 -38.79 1.68
N LEU A 10 -31.82 -38.69 2.97
CA LEU A 10 -31.96 -37.47 3.75
C LEU A 10 -31.02 -36.36 3.23
N TYR A 11 -29.76 -36.71 2.93
CA TYR A 11 -28.80 -35.77 2.36
C TYR A 11 -29.26 -35.24 1.00
N GLU A 12 -29.79 -36.09 0.14
CA GLU A 12 -30.28 -35.68 -1.17
C GLU A 12 -31.50 -34.76 -1.04
N LYS A 13 -32.44 -35.07 -0.13
CA LYS A 13 -33.56 -34.16 0.19
C LYS A 13 -33.09 -32.79 0.67
N GLN A 14 -32.08 -32.75 1.54
CA GLN A 14 -31.50 -31.49 2.02
C GLN A 14 -30.81 -30.71 0.91
N ARG A 15 -30.08 -31.39 0.02
CA ARG A 15 -29.44 -30.78 -1.16
C ARG A 15 -30.46 -30.18 -2.12
N ILE A 16 -31.52 -30.91 -2.44
CA ILE A 16 -32.61 -30.43 -3.31
C ILE A 16 -33.31 -29.22 -2.67
N ALA A 17 -33.59 -29.26 -1.37
CA ALA A 17 -34.18 -28.13 -0.65
C ALA A 17 -33.27 -26.90 -0.68
N ALA A 18 -31.97 -27.07 -0.43
CA ALA A 18 -30.98 -26.00 -0.50
C ALA A 18 -30.84 -25.43 -1.92
N GLN A 19 -30.88 -26.28 -2.94
CA GLN A 19 -30.83 -25.85 -4.34
C GLN A 19 -32.05 -25.01 -4.70
N ARG A 20 -33.26 -25.45 -4.34
CA ARG A 20 -34.50 -24.68 -4.56
C ARG A 20 -34.46 -23.31 -3.86
N GLN A 21 -33.92 -23.24 -2.65
CA GLN A 21 -33.74 -21.96 -1.95
C GLN A 21 -32.76 -21.04 -2.68
N ARG A 22 -31.64 -21.57 -3.16
CA ARG A 22 -30.65 -20.80 -3.95
C ARG A 22 -31.25 -20.30 -5.26
N GLU A 23 -32.03 -21.12 -5.96
CA GLU A 23 -32.71 -20.74 -7.19
C GLU A 23 -33.74 -19.62 -6.93
N ARG A 24 -34.55 -19.73 -5.87
CA ARG A 24 -35.47 -18.66 -5.45
C ARG A 24 -34.76 -17.36 -5.09
N GLN A 25 -33.60 -17.43 -4.45
CA GLN A 25 -32.80 -16.25 -4.16
C GLN A 25 -32.21 -15.64 -5.45
N LYS A 26 -31.73 -16.49 -6.38
CA LYS A 26 -31.22 -16.04 -7.68
C LYS A 26 -32.31 -15.35 -8.50
N THR A 27 -33.53 -15.91 -8.58
CA THR A 27 -34.64 -15.28 -9.31
C THR A 27 -35.04 -13.96 -8.67
N LYS A 28 -35.14 -13.90 -7.34
CA LYS A 28 -35.39 -12.66 -6.60
C LYS A 28 -34.33 -11.59 -6.83
N LEU A 29 -33.05 -11.97 -6.87
CA LEU A 29 -31.94 -11.05 -7.15
C LEU A 29 -31.84 -10.66 -8.63
N ALA A 30 -32.32 -11.50 -9.55
CA ALA A 30 -32.36 -11.23 -10.98
C ALA A 30 -33.49 -10.26 -11.36
N ASP A 31 -34.58 -10.25 -10.57
CA ASP A 31 -35.71 -9.33 -10.75
C ASP A 31 -35.25 -7.85 -10.71
N PRO A 32 -35.39 -7.11 -11.82
CA PRO A 32 -35.04 -5.69 -11.90
C PRO A 32 -35.77 -4.83 -10.86
N ALA A 33 -37.05 -5.11 -10.58
CA ALA A 33 -37.84 -4.31 -9.65
C ALA A 33 -37.33 -4.47 -8.21
N TYR A 34 -37.02 -5.72 -7.81
CA TYR A 34 -36.40 -5.98 -6.51
C TYR A 34 -35.05 -5.28 -6.35
N ARG A 35 -34.20 -5.30 -7.39
CA ARG A 35 -32.89 -4.62 -7.36
C ARG A 35 -33.03 -3.11 -7.23
N GLN A 36 -33.94 -2.49 -7.99
CA GLN A 36 -34.20 -1.05 -7.93
C GLN A 36 -34.68 -0.64 -6.54
N HIS A 37 -35.69 -1.33 -5.99
CA HIS A 37 -36.17 -1.06 -4.64
C HIS A 37 -35.09 -1.17 -3.56
N GLN A 38 -34.19 -2.17 -3.66
CA GLN A 38 -33.05 -2.30 -2.74
C GLN A 38 -32.01 -1.19 -2.93
N GLN A 39 -31.81 -0.69 -4.15
CA GLN A 39 -30.93 0.45 -4.40
C GLN A 39 -31.53 1.74 -3.83
N GLU A 40 -32.80 2.02 -4.09
CA GLU A 40 -33.52 3.19 -3.56
C GLU A 40 -33.52 3.20 -2.03
N LYS A 41 -33.80 2.05 -1.39
CA LYS A 41 -33.74 1.93 0.07
C LYS A 41 -32.35 2.26 0.63
N ARG A 42 -31.28 1.80 -0.04
CA ARG A 42 -29.89 2.09 0.36
C ARG A 42 -29.54 3.56 0.15
N GLN A 43 -29.95 4.14 -0.98
CA GLN A 43 -29.74 5.56 -1.29
C GLN A 43 -30.48 6.45 -0.29
N ALA A 44 -31.75 6.18 0.00
CA ALA A 44 -32.54 6.92 0.98
C ALA A 44 -31.96 6.82 2.41
N ALA A 45 -31.41 5.66 2.80
CA ALA A 45 -30.71 5.52 4.06
C ALA A 45 -29.41 6.34 4.10
N ALA A 46 -28.63 6.31 3.01
CA ALA A 46 -27.39 7.09 2.89
C ALA A 46 -27.66 8.60 2.91
N GLN A 47 -28.69 9.06 2.20
CA GLN A 47 -29.12 10.45 2.18
C GLN A 47 -29.51 10.94 3.57
N ARG A 48 -30.38 10.20 4.28
CA ARG A 48 -30.77 10.53 5.66
C ARG A 48 -29.57 10.62 6.61
N SER A 49 -28.60 9.72 6.48
CA SER A 49 -27.37 9.75 7.29
C SER A 49 -26.50 10.98 6.97
N ALA A 50 -26.34 11.29 5.68
CA ALA A 50 -25.57 12.45 5.22
C ALA A 50 -26.21 13.76 5.67
N GLU A 51 -27.53 13.88 5.55
CA GLU A 51 -28.31 15.04 5.99
C GLU A 51 -28.22 15.23 7.50
N LYS A 52 -28.40 14.17 8.30
CA LYS A 52 -28.21 14.23 9.76
C LYS A 52 -26.81 14.68 10.15
N ARG A 53 -25.78 14.21 9.44
CA ARG A 53 -24.39 14.63 9.66
C ARG A 53 -24.18 16.11 9.32
N LEU A 54 -24.73 16.56 8.20
CA LEU A 54 -24.63 17.95 7.74
C LEU A 54 -25.38 18.89 8.69
N ALA A 55 -26.60 18.53 9.10
CA ALA A 55 -27.38 19.28 10.09
C ALA A 55 -26.64 19.40 11.42
N ARG A 56 -26.00 18.33 11.89
CA ARG A 56 -25.14 18.37 13.09
C ARG A 56 -23.95 19.31 12.94
N ILE A 57 -23.27 19.30 11.79
CA ILE A 57 -22.11 20.19 11.56
C ILE A 57 -22.55 21.66 11.40
N ARG A 58 -23.71 21.88 10.80
CA ARG A 58 -24.31 23.20 10.60
C ARG A 58 -24.99 23.75 11.85
N SER A 59 -25.24 22.94 12.87
CA SER A 59 -25.90 23.43 14.08
C SER A 59 -24.99 24.46 14.79
N PRO A 60 -25.54 25.62 15.21
CA PRO A 60 -24.79 26.64 15.92
C PRO A 60 -24.11 26.09 17.18
N GLU A 61 -24.83 25.26 17.94
CA GLU A 61 -24.33 24.58 19.14
C GLU A 61 -23.07 23.74 18.86
N TYR A 62 -23.04 22.97 17.77
CA TYR A 62 -21.87 22.16 17.42
C TYR A 62 -20.69 23.04 17.03
N GLN A 63 -20.92 24.13 16.30
CA GLN A 63 -19.86 25.06 15.90
C GLN A 63 -19.29 25.81 17.09
N GLU A 64 -20.13 26.26 18.02
CA GLU A 64 -19.72 26.91 19.26
C GLU A 64 -18.92 25.97 20.15
N ALA A 65 -19.39 24.74 20.34
CA ALA A 65 -18.65 23.72 21.09
C ALA A 65 -17.29 23.39 20.45
N GLN A 66 -17.18 23.39 19.12
CA GLN A 66 -15.89 23.23 18.44
C GLN A 66 -14.97 24.44 18.66
N ARG A 67 -15.50 25.66 18.59
CA ARG A 67 -14.74 26.90 18.86
C ARG A 67 -14.26 26.95 20.30
N GLU A 68 -15.11 26.57 21.25
CA GLU A 68 -14.77 26.49 22.68
C GLU A 68 -13.66 25.46 22.93
N LYS A 69 -13.77 24.25 22.37
CA LYS A 69 -12.69 23.25 22.43
C LYS A 69 -11.37 23.79 21.88
N GLN A 70 -11.40 24.54 20.77
CA GLN A 70 -10.20 25.17 20.23
C GLN A 70 -9.65 26.26 21.15
N ARG A 71 -10.51 27.07 21.78
CA ARG A 71 -10.11 28.10 22.75
C ARG A 71 -9.45 27.49 23.97
N ILE A 72 -10.05 26.46 24.57
CA ILE A 72 -9.49 25.72 25.71
C ILE A 72 -8.11 25.16 25.34
N LYS A 73 -7.99 24.48 24.20
CA LYS A 73 -6.71 23.92 23.73
C LYS A 73 -5.64 25.01 23.53
N ARG A 74 -6.02 26.19 23.01
CA ARG A 74 -5.10 27.34 22.88
C ARG A 74 -4.67 27.88 24.23
N GLN A 75 -5.60 28.03 25.18
CA GLN A 75 -5.30 28.46 26.55
C GLN A 75 -4.38 27.47 27.26
N GLU A 76 -4.67 26.18 27.18
CA GLU A 76 -3.81 25.10 27.70
C GLU A 76 -2.41 25.14 27.06
N SER A 77 -2.30 25.42 25.76
CA SER A 77 -1.01 25.54 25.08
C SER A 77 -0.23 26.80 25.46
N ALA A 78 -0.92 27.88 25.80
CA ALA A 78 -0.32 29.15 26.20
C ALA A 78 0.11 29.15 27.69
N GLN A 79 -0.61 28.42 28.54
CA GLN A 79 -0.25 28.25 29.96
C GLN A 79 0.87 27.23 30.17
N LYS A 80 1.17 26.38 29.18
CA LYS A 80 2.34 25.51 29.24
C LYS A 80 3.60 26.38 29.16
N PRO A 81 4.49 26.34 30.18
CA PRO A 81 5.74 27.07 30.10
C PRO A 81 6.50 26.63 28.86
N ARG A 82 7.04 27.60 28.09
CA ARG A 82 8.02 27.34 27.02
C ARG A 82 9.31 26.85 27.67
N THR A 83 9.30 25.63 28.20
CA THR A 83 10.53 24.94 28.54
C THR A 83 11.30 24.71 27.24
N THR A 84 12.58 25.05 27.32
CA THR A 84 13.63 24.93 26.31
C THR A 84 13.45 23.73 25.38
N LEU A 85 13.79 23.94 24.09
CA LEU A 85 13.95 22.93 23.02
C LEU A 85 13.62 21.52 23.47
N THR A 86 12.34 21.16 23.41
CA THR A 86 11.91 19.82 23.76
C THR A 86 12.50 18.86 22.73
N VAL A 87 13.55 18.14 23.12
CA VAL A 87 13.97 16.92 22.44
C VAL A 87 12.72 16.05 22.32
N THR A 88 12.22 15.92 21.09
CA THR A 88 11.04 15.11 20.82
C THR A 88 11.30 13.70 21.33
N LYS A 89 10.56 13.27 22.37
CA LYS A 89 10.62 11.88 22.84
C LYS A 89 10.42 10.96 21.64
N PRO A 90 11.31 9.97 21.38
CA PRO A 90 11.12 9.04 20.29
C PRO A 90 9.77 8.34 20.47
N ARG A 91 8.93 8.45 19.44
CA ARG A 91 7.62 7.79 19.41
C ARG A 91 7.85 6.29 19.58
N LYS A 92 7.10 5.64 20.47
CA LYS A 92 7.16 4.18 20.67
C LYS A 92 7.05 3.48 19.31
N THR A 93 8.11 2.79 18.93
CA THR A 93 8.20 1.99 17.71
C THR A 93 7.23 0.83 17.82
N SER A 94 6.10 0.90 17.12
CA SER A 94 5.28 -0.30 16.89
C SER A 94 6.09 -1.24 15.99
N THR A 95 6.24 -2.49 16.42
CA THR A 95 7.02 -3.57 15.83
C THR A 95 6.42 -4.11 14.52
N ARG A 96 6.17 -3.24 13.54
CA ARG A 96 5.83 -3.61 12.16
C ARG A 96 6.75 -2.85 11.20
N GLY A 97 7.96 -3.38 11.01
CA GLY A 97 9.01 -2.80 10.17
C GLY A 97 9.49 -1.44 10.69
N LEU A 98 10.73 -1.06 10.36
CA LEU A 98 11.21 0.30 10.63
C LEU A 98 10.37 1.27 9.78
N LYS A 99 9.27 1.77 10.34
CA LYS A 99 8.42 2.75 9.67
C LYS A 99 9.26 4.00 9.44
N GLY A 100 9.61 4.23 8.18
CA GLY A 100 10.39 5.38 7.74
C GLY A 100 9.67 6.71 7.99
N ARG A 101 10.38 7.81 7.72
CA ARG A 101 9.78 9.15 7.68
C ARG A 101 8.74 9.19 6.55
N THR A 102 7.72 10.03 6.69
CA THR A 102 6.82 10.32 5.56
C THR A 102 7.58 11.12 4.48
N PRO A 103 7.50 10.76 3.20
CA PRO A 103 8.09 11.54 2.12
C PRO A 103 7.57 12.98 2.08
N THR A 104 8.42 13.94 1.73
CA THR A 104 7.98 15.29 1.38
C THR A 104 7.24 15.28 0.04
N ALA A 105 6.60 16.40 -0.33
CA ALA A 105 5.94 16.52 -1.63
C ALA A 105 6.95 16.36 -2.79
N ASP A 106 8.16 16.87 -2.64
CA ASP A 106 9.20 16.84 -3.67
C ASP A 106 9.77 15.43 -3.81
N GLU A 107 10.05 14.78 -2.68
CA GLU A 107 10.42 13.37 -2.62
C GLU A 107 9.36 12.49 -3.29
N ARG A 108 8.08 12.77 -3.03
CA ARG A 108 7.00 12.01 -3.65
C ARG A 108 6.97 12.16 -5.16
N ARG A 109 7.21 13.36 -5.71
CA ARG A 109 7.27 13.57 -7.16
C ARG A 109 8.39 12.77 -7.81
N VAL A 110 9.56 12.72 -7.18
CA VAL A 110 10.69 11.91 -7.65
C VAL A 110 10.37 10.42 -7.57
N MET A 111 9.84 9.94 -6.43
CA MET A 111 9.41 8.55 -6.28
C MET A 111 8.39 8.14 -7.35
N ASP A 112 7.38 8.97 -7.60
CA ASP A 112 6.33 8.69 -8.59
C ASP A 112 6.89 8.68 -10.03
N ALA A 113 7.90 9.50 -10.34
CA ALA A 113 8.57 9.49 -11.62
C ALA A 113 9.43 8.23 -11.82
N LEU A 114 10.21 7.86 -10.80
CA LEU A 114 11.05 6.66 -10.84
C LEU A 114 10.20 5.37 -10.85
N ALA A 115 9.06 5.34 -10.18
CA ALA A 115 8.14 4.20 -10.16
C ALA A 115 7.48 3.90 -11.53
N LYS A 116 7.52 4.83 -12.48
CA LYS A 116 7.03 4.64 -13.85
C LYS A 116 8.05 3.98 -14.77
N LEU A 117 9.31 3.89 -14.33
CA LEU A 117 10.36 3.24 -15.09
C LEU A 117 10.29 1.70 -14.95
N PRO A 118 10.78 0.94 -15.95
CA PRO A 118 11.04 -0.48 -15.76
C PRO A 118 12.17 -0.70 -14.74
N CYS A 119 12.41 -1.95 -14.38
CA CYS A 119 13.51 -2.32 -13.52
C CYS A 119 14.85 -1.81 -14.08
N THR A 120 15.51 -0.89 -13.38
CA THR A 120 16.76 -0.28 -13.87
C THR A 120 17.87 -1.32 -14.03
N ALA A 121 17.91 -2.32 -13.16
CA ALA A 121 18.87 -3.42 -13.27
C ALA A 121 18.59 -4.32 -14.49
N CYS A 122 17.33 -4.63 -14.81
CA CYS A 122 17.00 -5.31 -16.07
C CYS A 122 17.39 -4.46 -17.29
N TRP A 123 17.14 -3.15 -17.21
CA TRP A 123 17.41 -2.22 -18.31
C TRP A 123 18.89 -2.15 -18.67
N LEU A 124 19.79 -2.22 -17.67
CA LEU A 124 21.24 -2.34 -17.87
C LEU A 124 21.58 -3.50 -18.83
N HIS A 125 20.89 -4.63 -18.69
CA HIS A 125 21.06 -5.83 -19.51
C HIS A 125 20.19 -5.88 -20.76
N LYS A 126 19.59 -4.75 -21.16
CA LYS A 126 18.68 -4.65 -22.32
C LYS A 126 17.38 -5.47 -22.18
N HIS A 127 16.99 -5.78 -20.94
CA HIS A 127 15.71 -6.41 -20.63
C HIS A 127 14.70 -5.38 -20.11
N HIS A 128 13.46 -5.53 -20.54
CA HIS A 128 12.37 -4.66 -20.12
C HIS A 128 11.42 -5.37 -19.15
N GLN A 129 11.46 -4.99 -17.88
CA GLN A 129 10.55 -5.50 -16.84
C GLN A 129 9.77 -4.34 -16.21
N PRO A 130 8.50 -4.12 -16.60
CA PRO A 130 7.71 -2.97 -16.14
C PRO A 130 7.18 -3.11 -14.71
N ILE A 131 7.11 -4.32 -14.15
CA ILE A 131 6.56 -4.54 -12.82
C ILE A 131 7.66 -4.35 -11.77
N VAL A 132 7.62 -3.20 -11.09
CA VAL A 132 8.65 -2.79 -10.14
C VAL A 132 8.09 -2.44 -8.76
N SER A 133 9.00 -2.42 -7.80
CA SER A 133 8.82 -1.86 -6.47
C SER A 133 10.01 -0.97 -6.14
N LEU A 134 9.79 0.09 -5.35
CA LEU A 134 10.85 1.03 -5.00
C LEU A 134 11.71 0.49 -3.86
N HIS A 135 12.96 0.21 -4.19
CA HIS A 135 14.04 -0.12 -3.26
C HIS A 135 14.67 1.17 -2.72
N HIS A 136 15.05 1.22 -1.43
CA HIS A 136 15.72 2.39 -0.85
C HIS A 136 17.22 2.13 -0.72
N VAL A 137 18.05 3.03 -1.25
CA VAL A 137 19.51 2.88 -1.22
C VAL A 137 20.09 3.28 0.15
N ASN A 138 19.60 4.39 0.71
CA ASN A 138 20.16 5.03 1.92
C ASN A 138 19.18 5.05 3.10
N GLY A 139 18.42 3.97 3.28
CA GLY A 139 17.43 3.86 4.35
C GLY A 139 16.18 4.73 4.11
N ARG A 140 15.43 5.03 5.18
CA ARG A 140 14.08 5.65 5.08
C ARG A 140 13.86 6.87 5.99
N THR A 141 14.90 7.35 6.67
CA THR A 141 14.77 8.34 7.75
C THR A 141 15.46 9.66 7.45
N ALA A 142 16.62 9.63 6.78
CA ALA A 142 17.40 10.81 6.46
C ALA A 142 16.63 11.81 5.55
N ALA A 143 17.07 13.06 5.56
CA ALA A 143 16.61 14.06 4.59
C ALA A 143 17.02 13.59 3.18
N GLY A 144 16.09 13.64 2.23
CA GLY A 144 16.33 13.17 0.87
C GLY A 144 16.42 11.65 0.72
N ALA A 145 16.18 10.84 1.78
CA ALA A 145 16.25 9.38 1.69
C ALA A 145 15.31 8.79 0.63
N HIS A 146 14.17 9.43 0.39
CA HIS A 146 13.19 9.01 -0.61
C HIS A 146 13.51 9.50 -2.02
N MET A 147 14.52 10.38 -2.18
CA MET A 147 15.10 10.72 -3.48
C MET A 147 16.00 9.58 -3.98
N ASP A 148 16.55 8.78 -3.07
CA ASP A 148 17.47 7.69 -3.37
C ASP A 148 16.74 6.35 -3.40
N VAL A 149 15.84 6.20 -4.37
CA VAL A 149 15.09 4.96 -4.58
C VAL A 149 15.31 4.39 -5.97
N LEU A 150 15.38 3.06 -6.07
CA LEU A 150 15.54 2.34 -7.33
C LEU A 150 14.26 1.59 -7.69
N PRO A 151 13.74 1.71 -8.92
CA PRO A 151 12.71 0.83 -9.42
C PRO A 151 13.33 -0.53 -9.75
N LEU A 152 13.02 -1.54 -8.93
CA LEU A 152 13.52 -2.90 -9.11
C LEU A 152 12.36 -3.89 -9.24
N CYS A 153 12.51 -4.86 -10.14
CA CYS A 153 11.58 -5.99 -10.22
C CYS A 153 11.74 -6.90 -8.99
N ARG A 154 10.78 -7.81 -8.79
CA ARG A 154 10.82 -8.73 -7.64
C ARG A 154 12.14 -9.50 -7.52
N TRP A 155 12.72 -9.90 -8.65
CA TRP A 155 13.93 -10.74 -8.73
C TRP A 155 15.22 -9.97 -8.50
N HIS A 156 15.21 -8.66 -8.76
CA HIS A 156 16.30 -7.75 -8.42
C HIS A 156 16.10 -7.10 -7.06
N HIS A 157 14.92 -7.20 -6.44
CA HIS A 157 14.61 -6.58 -5.16
C HIS A 157 14.74 -7.55 -3.98
N GLN A 158 13.89 -8.60 -3.89
CA GLN A 158 13.78 -9.44 -2.69
C GLN A 158 13.81 -10.95 -2.93
N ASP A 159 13.29 -11.41 -4.06
CA ASP A 159 13.14 -12.84 -4.30
C ASP A 159 14.27 -13.36 -5.18
N ALA A 160 14.83 -14.52 -4.87
CA ALA A 160 15.69 -15.21 -5.83
C ALA A 160 14.84 -15.83 -6.96
N ALA A 161 15.21 -15.57 -8.21
CA ALA A 161 14.67 -16.31 -9.35
C ALA A 161 15.07 -17.80 -9.26
N SER A 162 14.41 -18.63 -10.07
CA SER A 162 14.71 -20.07 -10.11
C SER A 162 16.19 -20.30 -10.48
N LYS A 163 16.75 -21.46 -10.10
CA LYS A 163 18.14 -21.78 -10.43
C LYS A 163 18.37 -21.79 -11.94
N ALA A 164 17.42 -22.36 -12.70
CA ALA A 164 17.47 -22.39 -14.16
C ALA A 164 17.47 -20.97 -14.77
N ASP A 165 16.60 -20.07 -14.27
CA ASP A 165 16.59 -18.68 -14.75
C ASP A 165 17.88 -17.95 -14.42
N ARG A 166 18.50 -18.22 -13.27
CA ARG A 166 19.79 -17.62 -12.90
C ARG A 166 20.97 -18.22 -13.65
N GLU A 167 20.89 -19.45 -14.13
CA GLU A 167 21.89 -20.01 -15.04
C GLU A 167 21.81 -19.31 -16.42
N GLN A 168 20.59 -19.03 -16.90
CA GLN A 168 20.38 -18.29 -18.15
C GLN A 168 20.68 -16.78 -18.00
N TYR A 169 20.34 -16.19 -16.86
CA TYR A 169 20.53 -14.77 -16.55
C TYR A 169 21.30 -14.64 -15.23
N PRO A 170 22.63 -14.79 -15.24
CA PRO A 170 23.45 -14.75 -14.02
C PRO A 170 23.28 -13.47 -13.19
N TRP A 171 22.95 -12.36 -13.84
CA TRP A 171 22.73 -11.05 -13.22
C TRP A 171 21.37 -10.88 -12.52
N LEU A 172 20.47 -11.86 -12.65
CA LEU A 172 19.12 -11.84 -12.06
C LEU A 172 19.15 -12.29 -10.60
N VAL A 173 19.82 -11.50 -9.77
CA VAL A 173 19.98 -11.72 -8.33
C VAL A 173 19.34 -10.57 -7.52
N PRO A 174 18.74 -10.83 -6.35
CA PRO A 174 18.09 -9.76 -5.58
C PRO A 174 19.10 -8.94 -4.78
N VAL A 175 18.88 -7.63 -4.66
CA VAL A 175 19.72 -6.73 -3.84
C VAL A 175 19.58 -7.04 -2.35
N HIS A 176 18.38 -7.42 -1.90
CA HIS A 176 18.17 -8.04 -0.60
C HIS A 176 18.34 -9.55 -0.73
N ALA A 177 19.29 -10.13 0.03
CA ALA A 177 19.57 -11.55 -0.05
C ALA A 177 18.32 -12.40 0.23
N SER A 178 18.09 -13.40 -0.62
CA SER A 178 17.03 -14.38 -0.49
C SER A 178 17.66 -15.73 -0.15
N GLY A 179 17.73 -16.03 1.15
CA GLY A 179 18.57 -17.12 1.64
C GLY A 179 20.05 -16.83 1.37
N ASN A 180 20.70 -17.68 0.57
CA ASN A 180 22.11 -17.55 0.18
C ASN A 180 22.32 -16.95 -1.23
N VAL A 181 21.27 -16.42 -1.86
CA VAL A 181 21.32 -15.87 -3.22
C VAL A 181 21.18 -14.34 -3.17
N GLY A 182 22.05 -13.64 -3.87
CA GLY A 182 22.04 -12.19 -4.00
C GLY A 182 22.68 -11.48 -2.81
N GLY A 183 22.08 -10.36 -2.42
CA GLY A 183 22.68 -9.41 -1.49
C GLY A 183 23.51 -8.35 -2.21
N LYS A 184 23.66 -7.19 -1.57
CA LYS A 184 24.27 -5.99 -2.16
C LYS A 184 25.62 -6.23 -2.85
N ALA A 185 26.50 -7.04 -2.26
CA ALA A 185 27.82 -7.33 -2.84
C ALA A 185 27.72 -8.12 -4.15
N GLU A 186 26.95 -9.20 -4.17
CA GLU A 186 26.74 -10.01 -5.37
C GLU A 186 25.94 -9.26 -6.44
N PHE A 187 24.88 -8.56 -6.03
CA PHE A 187 24.08 -7.69 -6.89
C PHE A 187 24.97 -6.67 -7.61
N THR A 188 25.84 -5.97 -6.86
CA THR A 188 26.77 -4.96 -7.41
C THR A 188 27.75 -5.58 -8.40
N ARG A 189 28.33 -6.75 -8.05
CA ARG A 189 29.30 -7.46 -8.89
C ARG A 189 28.72 -7.85 -10.25
N LEU A 190 27.45 -8.24 -10.29
CA LEU A 190 26.80 -8.76 -11.50
C LEU A 190 25.98 -7.71 -12.26
N ASN A 191 25.74 -6.54 -11.65
CA ASN A 191 24.99 -5.44 -12.23
C ASN A 191 25.85 -4.17 -12.19
N ALA A 192 25.47 -3.22 -11.34
CA ALA A 192 26.20 -1.99 -11.06
C ALA A 192 25.94 -1.58 -9.60
N SER A 193 26.67 -0.57 -9.12
CA SER A 193 26.40 -0.04 -7.78
C SER A 193 25.00 0.57 -7.71
N GLU A 194 24.40 0.60 -6.52
CA GLU A 194 23.09 1.23 -6.33
C GLU A 194 23.10 2.72 -6.71
N GLU A 195 24.25 3.40 -6.54
CA GLU A 195 24.44 4.78 -6.93
C GLU A 195 24.45 4.96 -8.46
N ASP A 196 25.16 4.09 -9.19
CA ASP A 196 25.20 4.14 -10.65
C ASP A 196 23.82 3.84 -11.26
N LEU A 197 23.10 2.87 -10.70
CA LEU A 197 21.73 2.58 -11.08
C LEU A 197 20.80 3.75 -10.77
N LEU A 198 21.03 4.49 -9.68
CA LEU A 198 20.24 5.65 -9.32
C LEU A 198 20.44 6.77 -10.35
N LEU A 199 21.69 7.05 -10.71
CA LEU A 199 22.03 8.01 -11.76
C LEU A 199 21.40 7.64 -13.11
N MET A 200 21.42 6.35 -13.46
CA MET A 200 20.76 5.84 -14.66
C MET A 200 19.24 6.05 -14.61
N ALA A 201 18.60 5.77 -13.48
CA ALA A 201 17.16 5.95 -13.31
C ALA A 201 16.77 7.45 -13.38
N TYR A 202 17.55 8.34 -12.76
CA TYR A 202 17.34 9.78 -12.86
C TYR A 202 17.44 10.29 -14.30
N LYS A 203 18.48 9.86 -15.03
CA LYS A 203 18.65 10.19 -16.44
C LYS A 203 17.46 9.71 -17.27
N GLN A 204 16.97 8.49 -17.04
CA GLN A 204 15.84 7.93 -17.76
C GLN A 204 14.51 8.62 -17.44
N ALA A 205 14.35 9.09 -16.20
CA ALA A 205 13.19 9.87 -15.78
C ALA A 205 13.27 11.36 -16.18
N GLY A 206 14.40 11.81 -16.76
CA GLY A 206 14.62 13.22 -17.09
C GLY A 206 14.72 14.13 -15.86
N ILE A 207 15.19 13.60 -14.73
CA ILE A 207 15.33 14.33 -13.47
C ILE A 207 16.79 14.76 -13.30
N THR A 208 17.02 16.06 -13.14
CA THR A 208 18.34 16.58 -12.74
C THR A 208 18.50 16.41 -11.24
N ARG A 209 19.58 15.74 -10.81
CA ARG A 209 19.94 15.66 -9.39
C ARG A 209 20.80 16.89 -9.07
N GLU A 210 20.19 17.89 -8.43
CA GLU A 210 20.97 18.99 -7.86
C GLU A 210 21.87 18.43 -6.75
N GLY A 211 23.14 18.87 -6.75
CA GLY A 211 24.21 18.32 -5.92
C GLY A 211 23.83 18.24 -4.44
N ARG A 212 24.29 17.17 -3.80
CA ARG A 212 24.02 16.86 -2.39
C ARG A 212 24.96 17.60 -1.46
#